data_AF-A0AB35R4H3-F1
#
_entry.id   AF-A0AB35R4H3-F1
#
_cell.length_a   1.000
_cell.length_b   1.000
_cell.length_c   1.000
_cell.angle_alpha   90.00
_cell.angle_beta   90.00
_cell.angle_gamma   90.00
#
_symmetry.space_group_name_H-M   'P 1'
#
loop_
_entity.id
_entity.type
_entity.pdbx_description
1 polymer ?
#
loop_
_entity_poly.entity_id
_entity_poly.type
_entity_poly.pdbx_seq_one_letter_code
_entity_poly.pdbx_strand_id
1 'polypeptide(L)'
;MTDEKKGRSFLATLDLKDGTKLGFSKLNARGYEAEGVEELCANSLLTQSIKIRFEPNDEGYYVMFFKGFAAPDKVSLTPEDPIKTVAYLTDADPVYMQEEKVFKSASPSDVASNTDHASVSVSDDKTLLPENQTTASQPPEQESPIYLAVGASGWVHKTKESGSAYLAGISDCGGSKFSIDRTDAQDVYLKSWRSKNFMQTYKREDFPNGAWFAWMTDCDGTDAVLKLTIIERYNADGSVRT
;
A
#
# COMPACT_ATOMS: atom_id res chain seq x y z
N MET A 1 19.08 -3.87 15.17
CA MET A 1 18.63 -5.28 15.24
C MET A 1 19.85 -6.17 15.27
N THR A 2 19.85 -7.21 16.10
CA THR A 2 20.89 -8.25 16.05
C THR A 2 20.72 -9.04 14.75
N ASP A 3 21.82 -9.40 14.07
CA ASP A 3 21.76 -10.03 12.74
C ASP A 3 20.95 -11.34 12.75
N GLU A 4 20.94 -12.08 13.85
CA GLU A 4 20.10 -13.29 14.00
C GLU A 4 18.59 -13.05 13.84
N LYS A 5 18.09 -11.84 14.16
CA LYS A 5 16.65 -11.50 14.02
C LYS A 5 16.25 -11.27 12.58
N LYS A 6 17.15 -10.72 11.75
CA LYS A 6 16.91 -10.55 10.30
C LYS A 6 16.68 -11.91 9.63
N GLY A 7 17.37 -12.96 10.09
CA GLY A 7 17.20 -14.34 9.61
C GLY A 7 15.81 -14.96 9.84
N ARG A 8 14.97 -14.33 10.66
CA ARG A 8 13.57 -14.73 10.91
C ARG A 8 12.56 -13.79 10.24
N SER A 9 13.03 -12.81 9.47
CA SER A 9 12.16 -11.98 8.65
C SER A 9 11.73 -12.74 7.40
N PHE A 10 10.59 -12.38 6.84
CA PHE A 10 10.11 -12.92 5.57
C PHE A 10 9.15 -11.95 4.88
N LEU A 11 9.02 -12.08 3.57
CA LEU A 11 8.00 -11.40 2.76
C LEU A 11 6.93 -12.43 2.40
N ALA A 12 5.67 -12.07 2.60
CA ALA A 12 4.55 -12.93 2.27
C ALA A 12 3.44 -12.16 1.54
N THR A 13 2.64 -12.88 0.76
CA THR A 13 1.30 -12.42 0.41
C THR A 13 0.31 -12.78 1.51
N LEU A 14 -0.70 -11.93 1.68
CA LEU A 14 -1.72 -12.09 2.71
C LEU A 14 -3.12 -11.86 2.12
N ASP A 15 -3.95 -12.90 2.18
CA ASP A 15 -5.36 -12.91 1.76
C ASP A 15 -6.23 -13.47 2.90
N LEU A 16 -7.56 -13.37 2.78
CA LEU A 16 -8.45 -14.22 3.57
C LEU A 16 -8.35 -15.68 3.10
N LYS A 17 -8.67 -16.62 4.00
CA LYS A 17 -8.64 -18.07 3.73
C LYS A 17 -9.45 -18.48 2.51
N ASP A 18 -10.59 -17.83 2.27
CA ASP A 18 -11.46 -18.10 1.12
C ASP A 18 -10.89 -17.58 -0.22
N GLY A 19 -9.72 -16.94 -0.19
CA GLY A 19 -9.05 -16.35 -1.34
C GLY A 19 -9.39 -14.88 -1.58
N THR A 20 -10.28 -14.29 -0.76
CA THR A 20 -10.61 -12.87 -0.86
C THR A 20 -9.37 -12.02 -0.58
N LYS A 21 -9.12 -11.06 -1.46
CA LYS A 21 -7.95 -10.19 -1.38
C LYS A 21 -8.18 -9.07 -0.38
N LEU A 22 -7.10 -8.69 0.29
CA LEU A 22 -7.05 -7.53 1.18
C LEU A 22 -6.53 -6.31 0.42
N GLY A 23 -6.92 -5.12 0.83
CA GLY A 23 -6.47 -3.88 0.19
C GLY A 23 -6.96 -2.64 0.91
N PHE A 24 -6.50 -1.49 0.43
CA PHE A 24 -6.82 -0.19 1.02
C PHE A 24 -7.90 0.51 0.19
N SER A 25 -9.01 -0.20 -0.01
CA SER A 25 -10.15 0.28 -0.79
C SER A 25 -11.45 -0.38 -0.34
N LYS A 26 -12.48 0.42 -0.10
CA LYS A 26 -13.86 -0.04 0.13
C LYS A 26 -14.66 -0.01 -1.17
N LEU A 27 -15.86 -0.57 -1.20
CA LEU A 27 -16.76 -0.40 -2.34
C LEU A 27 -17.60 0.87 -2.20
N ASN A 28 -17.86 1.53 -3.32
CA ASN A 28 -18.81 2.64 -3.37
C ASN A 28 -20.23 2.16 -3.02
N ALA A 29 -21.14 3.10 -2.77
CA ALA A 29 -22.52 2.79 -2.36
C ALA A 29 -23.31 1.92 -3.37
N ARG A 30 -22.82 1.76 -4.60
CA ARG A 30 -23.45 0.91 -5.62
C ARG A 30 -22.77 -0.45 -5.80
N GLY A 31 -21.61 -0.68 -5.19
CA GLY A 31 -20.86 -1.93 -5.27
C GLY A 31 -20.13 -2.18 -6.59
N TYR A 32 -20.00 -1.17 -7.45
CA TYR A 32 -19.39 -1.36 -8.79
C TYR A 32 -17.93 -0.95 -8.87
N GLU A 33 -17.48 -0.07 -7.98
CA GLU A 33 -16.14 0.49 -8.02
C GLU A 33 -15.56 0.52 -6.61
N ALA A 34 -14.24 0.39 -6.55
CA ALA A 34 -13.50 0.51 -5.31
C ALA A 34 -13.03 1.96 -5.10
N GLU A 35 -13.22 2.48 -3.90
CA GLU A 35 -12.78 3.81 -3.45
C GLU A 35 -11.59 3.63 -2.50
N GLY A 36 -10.47 4.32 -2.79
CA GLY A 36 -9.27 4.27 -1.96
C GLY A 36 -9.52 4.81 -0.54
N VAL A 37 -9.01 4.09 0.45
CA VAL A 37 -9.07 4.45 1.89
C VAL A 37 -7.73 4.14 2.55
N GLU A 38 -7.55 4.52 3.81
CA GLU A 38 -6.31 4.24 4.55
C GLU A 38 -6.43 2.95 5.38
N GLU A 39 -7.64 2.59 5.76
CA GLU A 39 -7.96 1.37 6.49
C GLU A 39 -7.93 0.15 5.57
N LEU A 40 -7.54 -0.98 6.15
CA LEU A 40 -7.46 -2.25 5.48
C LEU A 40 -8.87 -2.86 5.36
N CYS A 41 -9.22 -3.27 4.16
CA CYS A 41 -10.48 -3.92 3.82
C CYS A 41 -10.21 -5.28 3.18
N ALA A 42 -11.16 -6.20 3.31
CA ALA A 42 -11.36 -7.30 2.37
C ALA A 42 -12.47 -6.90 1.40
N ASN A 43 -12.30 -7.09 0.09
CA ASN A 43 -13.39 -6.87 -0.86
C ASN A 43 -13.34 -7.84 -2.05
N SER A 44 -14.50 -8.07 -2.65
CA SER A 44 -14.69 -9.02 -3.74
C SER A 44 -14.17 -8.58 -5.12
N LEU A 45 -13.83 -7.30 -5.29
CA LEU A 45 -13.33 -6.74 -6.56
C LEU A 45 -11.80 -6.68 -6.62
N LEU A 46 -11.11 -6.85 -5.49
CA LEU A 46 -9.65 -6.87 -5.44
C LEU A 46 -9.11 -8.17 -6.05
N THR A 47 -8.13 -8.03 -6.94
CA THR A 47 -7.52 -9.14 -7.69
C THR A 47 -6.06 -9.39 -7.33
N GLN A 48 -5.45 -8.48 -6.57
CA GLN A 48 -4.05 -8.54 -6.17
C GLN A 48 -3.94 -8.76 -4.67
N SER A 49 -3.08 -9.69 -4.27
CA SER A 49 -2.72 -9.87 -2.87
C SER A 49 -1.79 -8.74 -2.40
N ILE A 50 -1.95 -8.28 -1.16
CA ILE A 50 -0.97 -7.39 -0.54
C ILE A 50 0.31 -8.15 -0.20
N LYS A 51 1.47 -7.50 -0.33
CA LYS A 51 2.76 -8.02 0.12
C LYS A 51 3.12 -7.38 1.45
N ILE A 52 3.31 -8.20 2.47
CA ILE A 52 3.69 -7.78 3.81
C ILE A 52 5.05 -8.36 4.17
N ARG A 53 6.00 -7.52 4.55
CA ARG A 53 7.25 -7.95 5.19
C ARG A 53 7.02 -8.04 6.68
N PHE A 54 7.29 -9.21 7.25
CA PHE A 54 7.24 -9.49 8.66
C PHE A 54 8.66 -9.42 9.21
N GLU A 55 8.87 -8.55 10.20
CA GLU A 55 10.16 -8.36 10.86
C GLU A 55 10.01 -8.60 12.36
N PRO A 56 10.73 -9.57 12.94
CA PRO A 56 10.56 -9.91 14.34
C PRO A 56 11.11 -8.82 15.24
N ASN A 57 10.39 -8.54 16.31
CA ASN A 57 10.84 -7.71 17.41
C ASN A 57 11.43 -8.57 18.54
N ASP A 58 11.90 -7.88 19.59
CA ASP A 58 12.57 -8.50 20.74
C ASP A 58 11.61 -9.28 21.65
N GLU A 59 10.31 -9.05 21.51
CA GLU A 59 9.24 -9.66 22.30
C GLU A 59 8.63 -10.90 21.61
N GLY A 60 9.13 -11.29 20.43
CA GLY A 60 8.63 -12.44 19.68
C GLY A 60 7.39 -12.16 18.82
N TYR A 61 7.06 -10.89 18.59
CA TYR A 61 6.02 -10.44 17.66
C TYR A 61 6.66 -9.94 16.37
N TYR A 62 5.87 -9.79 15.32
CA TYR A 62 6.30 -9.21 14.06
C TYR A 62 5.76 -7.79 13.88
N VAL A 63 6.65 -6.88 13.50
CA VAL A 63 6.27 -5.61 12.86
C VAL A 63 5.94 -5.91 11.40
N MET A 64 4.80 -5.39 10.93
CA MET A 64 4.30 -5.64 9.58
C MET A 64 4.47 -4.42 8.69
N PHE A 65 5.18 -4.58 7.58
CA PHE A 65 5.42 -3.52 6.60
C PHE A 65 4.70 -3.81 5.30
N PHE A 66 3.91 -2.86 4.82
CA PHE A 66 3.32 -2.94 3.49
C PHE A 66 4.39 -2.69 2.42
N LYS A 67 4.50 -3.63 1.48
CA LYS A 67 5.48 -3.62 0.37
C LYS A 67 4.81 -3.60 -1.01
N GLY A 68 3.61 -3.03 -1.07
CA GLY A 68 2.81 -2.95 -2.29
C GLY A 68 1.99 -4.21 -2.56
N PHE A 69 1.58 -4.36 -3.81
CA PHE A 69 0.74 -5.46 -4.28
C PHE A 69 1.57 -6.49 -5.05
N ALA A 70 1.14 -7.75 -5.02
CA ALA A 70 1.64 -8.79 -5.90
C ALA A 70 1.12 -8.55 -7.34
N ALA A 71 1.73 -9.23 -8.32
CA ALA A 71 1.12 -9.30 -9.64
C ALA A 71 -0.30 -9.87 -9.51
N PRO A 72 -1.28 -9.39 -10.31
CA PRO A 72 -2.61 -9.99 -10.31
C PRO A 72 -2.52 -11.48 -10.58
N ASP A 73 -3.36 -12.26 -9.90
CA ASP A 73 -3.49 -13.67 -10.21
C ASP A 73 -3.83 -13.80 -11.69
N LYS A 74 -3.14 -14.70 -12.42
CA LYS A 74 -3.47 -14.99 -13.81
C LYS A 74 -4.85 -15.67 -13.83
N VAL A 75 -5.91 -14.88 -13.92
CA VAL A 75 -7.25 -15.39 -14.17
C VAL A 75 -7.24 -15.95 -15.59
N SER A 76 -7.38 -17.27 -15.71
CA SER A 76 -7.71 -17.88 -17.00
C SER A 76 -9.12 -17.43 -17.35
N LEU A 77 -9.25 -16.29 -18.04
CA LEU A 77 -10.52 -15.83 -18.58
C LEU A 77 -10.98 -16.84 -19.63
N THR A 78 -11.98 -17.65 -19.30
CA THR A 78 -12.83 -18.26 -20.32
C THR A 78 -13.57 -17.12 -21.06
N PRO A 79 -13.76 -17.17 -22.38
CA PRO A 79 -14.03 -15.99 -23.22
C PRO A 79 -15.43 -15.37 -23.09
N GLU A 80 -16.20 -15.72 -22.07
CA GLU A 80 -17.59 -15.29 -21.92
C GLU A 80 -17.74 -14.44 -20.65
N ASP A 81 -17.22 -13.21 -20.70
CA ASP A 81 -17.85 -12.03 -20.10
C ASP A 81 -16.98 -10.78 -20.37
N PRO A 82 -17.53 -9.68 -20.92
CA PRO A 82 -16.74 -8.49 -21.24
C PRO A 82 -16.56 -7.64 -19.98
N ILE A 83 -15.52 -7.91 -19.18
CA ILE A 83 -15.12 -6.99 -18.11
C ILE A 83 -14.31 -5.86 -18.72
N LYS A 84 -14.90 -4.66 -18.67
CA LYS A 84 -14.28 -3.36 -18.92
C LYS A 84 -12.96 -3.26 -18.16
N THR A 85 -11.88 -3.05 -18.91
CA THR A 85 -10.59 -2.62 -18.40
C THR A 85 -10.75 -1.32 -17.62
N VAL A 86 -10.68 -1.39 -16.29
CA VAL A 86 -10.53 -0.20 -15.44
C VAL A 86 -9.02 0.01 -15.28
N ALA A 87 -8.52 1.08 -15.90
CA ALA A 87 -7.15 1.53 -15.72
C ALA A 87 -6.98 2.02 -14.28
N TYR A 88 -6.00 1.47 -13.56
CA TYR A 88 -5.61 1.94 -12.25
C TYR A 88 -4.92 3.31 -12.37
N LEU A 89 -5.36 4.26 -11.54
CA LEU A 89 -4.65 5.47 -11.20
C LEU A 89 -3.37 5.07 -10.44
N THR A 90 -2.23 5.24 -11.08
CA THR A 90 -0.93 5.32 -10.42
C THR A 90 -0.50 6.77 -10.35
N ASP A 91 -0.25 7.23 -9.13
CA ASP A 91 0.53 8.38 -8.70
C ASP A 91 0.22 9.78 -9.28
N ALA A 92 -0.11 10.68 -8.35
CA ALA A 92 -0.19 12.10 -8.57
C ALA A 92 1.20 12.69 -8.87
N ASP A 93 1.34 13.31 -10.04
CA ASP A 93 1.91 14.66 -10.14
C ASP A 93 1.43 15.34 -11.45
N PRO A 94 1.13 16.66 -11.47
CA PRO A 94 0.45 17.30 -12.58
C PRO A 94 1.47 17.84 -13.60
N VAL A 95 1.46 17.29 -14.82
CA VAL A 95 2.06 17.95 -15.98
C VAL A 95 0.98 18.21 -17.01
N TYR A 96 0.65 19.49 -17.15
CA TYR A 96 -0.16 20.06 -18.23
C TYR A 96 0.34 19.55 -19.59
N MET A 97 -0.58 19.00 -20.38
CA MET A 97 -0.48 19.02 -21.83
C MET A 97 -1.65 19.82 -22.39
N GLN A 98 -1.30 20.93 -23.03
CA GLN A 98 -2.07 21.62 -24.06
C GLN A 98 -2.52 20.59 -25.13
N GLU A 99 -3.60 20.75 -25.90
CA GLU A 99 -3.90 21.91 -26.71
C GLU A 99 -5.32 21.78 -27.35
N GLU A 100 -5.99 22.93 -27.47
CA GLU A 100 -6.89 23.39 -28.55
C GLU A 100 -8.11 22.55 -29.05
N LYS A 101 -9.32 23.14 -28.99
CA LYS A 101 -9.79 24.13 -30.00
C LYS A 101 -11.16 24.77 -29.70
N VAL A 102 -11.13 26.10 -29.56
CA VAL A 102 -11.98 27.12 -30.21
C VAL A 102 -13.51 26.94 -30.27
N PHE A 103 -14.24 27.83 -29.58
CA PHE A 103 -15.30 28.65 -30.21
C PHE A 103 -15.43 30.02 -29.53
N LYS A 104 -15.49 31.07 -30.36
CA LYS A 104 -15.50 32.51 -30.02
C LYS A 104 -16.87 33.02 -29.59
N SER A 105 -16.91 33.98 -28.67
CA SER A 105 -17.76 35.19 -28.77
C SER A 105 -17.23 36.32 -27.87
N ALA A 106 -17.55 37.56 -28.23
CA ALA A 106 -16.72 38.76 -28.13
C ALA A 106 -16.97 39.71 -26.92
N SER A 107 -15.87 40.34 -26.47
CA SER A 107 -15.61 41.77 -26.12
C SER A 107 -16.48 42.52 -25.06
N PRO A 108 -16.11 43.75 -24.64
CA PRO A 108 -15.00 44.06 -23.70
C PRO A 108 -15.43 45.06 -22.58
N SER A 109 -14.64 45.25 -21.53
CA SER A 109 -14.65 46.53 -20.80
C SER A 109 -13.33 46.81 -20.08
N ASP A 110 -12.88 48.04 -20.29
CA ASP A 110 -11.71 48.72 -19.74
C ASP A 110 -11.62 48.69 -18.21
N VAL A 111 -10.39 48.86 -17.68
CA VAL A 111 -10.00 50.00 -16.83
C VAL A 111 -8.53 49.86 -16.42
N ALA A 112 -7.80 50.96 -16.60
CA ALA A 112 -6.39 51.18 -16.35
C ALA A 112 -6.03 51.35 -14.86
N SER A 113 -4.75 51.12 -14.51
CA SER A 113 -3.88 52.14 -13.91
C SER A 113 -2.46 51.60 -13.59
N ASN A 114 -1.49 52.15 -14.32
CA ASN A 114 -0.23 52.79 -13.88
C ASN A 114 0.50 52.23 -12.63
N THR A 115 1.82 52.00 -12.72
CA THR A 115 2.86 53.04 -12.55
C THR A 115 4.26 52.43 -12.67
N ASP A 116 5.16 53.25 -13.20
CA ASP A 116 6.57 53.11 -13.56
C ASP A 116 7.52 52.42 -12.55
N HIS A 117 8.56 51.75 -13.08
CA HIS A 117 9.94 52.26 -13.00
C HIS A 117 10.90 51.45 -13.87
N ALA A 118 11.55 52.14 -14.81
CA ALA A 118 12.68 51.66 -15.57
C ALA A 118 13.97 51.69 -14.74
N SER A 119 14.90 50.76 -14.99
CA SER A 119 16.35 50.97 -14.88
C SER A 119 17.09 49.82 -15.59
N VAL A 120 17.60 50.12 -16.77
CA VAL A 120 18.58 49.32 -17.52
C VAL A 120 19.94 49.48 -16.86
N SER A 121 20.71 48.40 -16.75
CA SER A 121 22.18 48.47 -16.68
C SER A 121 22.75 47.15 -17.21
N VAL A 122 23.31 47.21 -18.41
CA VAL A 122 24.19 46.19 -18.99
C VAL A 122 25.63 46.62 -18.68
N SER A 123 26.45 45.71 -18.17
CA SER A 123 27.90 45.81 -18.34
C SER A 123 28.50 44.41 -18.29
N ASP A 124 29.10 44.02 -19.41
CA ASP A 124 29.95 42.86 -19.58
C ASP A 124 31.18 42.94 -18.67
N ASP A 125 31.50 41.85 -17.97
CA ASP A 125 32.90 41.50 -17.75
C ASP A 125 33.10 39.98 -17.75
N LYS A 126 34.12 39.58 -18.49
CA LYS A 126 34.45 38.23 -18.92
C LYS A 126 35.46 37.65 -17.93
N THR A 127 35.01 36.77 -17.04
CA THR A 127 35.91 35.95 -16.22
C THR A 127 35.59 34.47 -16.36
N LEU A 128 36.62 33.71 -16.69
CA LEU A 128 36.63 32.29 -17.07
C LEU A 128 36.02 31.38 -15.98
N LEU A 129 35.14 30.48 -16.41
CA LEU A 129 34.60 29.36 -15.62
C LEU A 129 35.69 28.35 -15.28
N PRO A 130 35.82 27.89 -14.02
CA PRO A 130 36.39 26.58 -13.74
C PRO A 130 35.29 25.56 -13.46
N GLU A 131 35.33 24.51 -14.28
CA GLU A 131 35.02 23.11 -14.00
C GLU A 131 33.70 22.77 -13.29
N ASN A 132 32.83 22.09 -14.05
CA ASN A 132 31.77 21.22 -13.57
C ASN A 132 32.27 20.34 -12.42
N GLN A 133 32.04 20.77 -11.18
CA GLN A 133 31.95 19.85 -10.07
C GLN A 133 30.66 19.06 -10.28
N THR A 134 30.82 17.85 -10.82
CA THR A 134 29.80 16.80 -10.76
C THR A 134 29.41 16.66 -9.29
N THR A 135 28.30 17.28 -8.92
CA THR A 135 27.67 17.06 -7.62
C THR A 135 27.31 15.58 -7.62
N ALA A 136 27.95 14.81 -6.74
CA ALA A 136 27.62 13.41 -6.55
C ALA A 136 26.10 13.32 -6.36
N SER A 137 25.41 12.65 -7.29
CA SER A 137 23.98 12.36 -7.14
C SER A 137 23.82 11.71 -5.77
N GLN A 138 23.07 12.38 -4.90
CA GLN A 138 22.70 11.79 -3.62
C GLN A 138 22.08 10.41 -3.90
N PRO A 139 22.38 9.39 -3.07
CA PRO A 139 21.66 8.14 -3.14
C PRO A 139 20.16 8.45 -3.15
N PRO A 140 19.35 7.76 -3.98
CA PRO A 140 17.92 8.00 -4.00
C PRO A 140 17.40 7.95 -2.57
N GLU A 141 16.66 8.99 -2.19
CA GLU A 141 16.13 9.14 -0.85
C GLU A 141 15.31 7.88 -0.53
N GLN A 142 15.75 7.13 0.48
CA GLN A 142 15.12 5.86 0.80
C GLN A 142 13.69 6.14 1.25
N GLU A 143 12.71 5.68 0.47
CA GLU A 143 11.30 5.86 0.80
C GLU A 143 11.01 5.40 2.22
N SER A 144 10.32 6.26 2.99
CA SER A 144 9.92 5.94 4.35
C SER A 144 9.05 4.68 4.35
N PRO A 145 9.32 3.73 5.27
CA PRO A 145 8.54 2.50 5.36
C PRO A 145 7.06 2.79 5.65
N ILE A 146 6.18 2.01 5.01
CA ILE A 146 4.74 2.00 5.30
C ILE A 146 4.45 0.79 6.20
N TYR A 147 3.88 1.04 7.36
CA TYR A 147 3.49 0.03 8.35
C TYR A 147 2.01 -0.31 8.18
N LEU A 148 1.64 -1.56 8.45
CA LEU A 148 0.30 -1.84 8.94
C LEU A 148 0.25 -1.50 10.42
N ALA A 149 -0.80 -0.80 10.84
CA ALA A 149 -0.99 -0.26 12.18
C ALA A 149 -2.40 -0.55 12.70
N VAL A 150 -2.58 -0.47 14.02
CA VAL A 150 -3.90 -0.54 14.66
C VAL A 150 -4.18 0.80 15.33
N GLY A 151 -5.24 1.47 14.87
CA GLY A 151 -5.69 2.73 15.46
C GLY A 151 -6.26 2.53 16.86
N ALA A 152 -6.51 3.64 17.58
CA ALA A 152 -7.13 3.56 18.92
C ALA A 152 -8.52 2.89 18.90
N SER A 153 -9.22 2.96 17.78
CA SER A 153 -10.52 2.33 17.53
C SER A 153 -10.43 0.86 17.08
N GLY A 154 -9.23 0.28 16.95
CA GLY A 154 -9.03 -1.12 16.54
C GLY A 154 -8.95 -1.35 15.02
N TRP A 155 -9.20 -0.33 14.20
CA TRP A 155 -9.07 -0.45 12.75
C TRP A 155 -7.62 -0.65 12.32
N VAL A 156 -7.42 -1.63 11.44
CA VAL A 156 -6.14 -1.86 10.78
C VAL A 156 -6.01 -0.85 9.64
N HIS A 157 -4.88 -0.13 9.56
CA HIS A 157 -4.65 0.91 8.55
C HIS A 157 -3.18 0.98 8.15
N LYS A 158 -2.87 1.68 7.06
CA LYS A 158 -1.47 1.99 6.69
C LYS A 158 -1.01 3.30 7.34
N THR A 159 0.26 3.38 7.72
CA THR A 159 0.85 4.61 8.28
C THR A 159 2.36 4.67 8.04
N LYS A 160 2.94 5.86 8.10
CA LYS A 160 4.41 6.07 8.15
C LYS A 160 4.94 6.17 9.59
N GLU A 161 4.06 6.18 10.59
CA GLU A 161 4.40 6.30 12.00
C GLU A 161 4.70 4.94 12.62
N SER A 162 5.98 4.68 12.90
CA SER A 162 6.41 3.39 13.48
C SER A 162 5.83 3.12 14.87
N GLY A 163 5.52 4.15 15.65
CA GLY A 163 4.96 4.03 17.00
C GLY A 163 3.55 3.42 17.04
N SER A 164 2.85 3.38 15.91
CA SER A 164 1.49 2.85 15.77
C SER A 164 1.45 1.46 15.13
N ALA A 165 2.62 0.89 14.79
CA ALA A 165 2.71 -0.35 14.03
C ALA A 165 1.98 -1.53 14.71
N TYR A 166 1.33 -2.34 13.88
CA TYR A 166 0.68 -3.59 14.27
C TYR A 166 1.78 -4.58 14.66
N LEU A 167 1.83 -4.95 15.93
CA LEU A 167 2.68 -6.02 16.44
C LEU A 167 1.88 -7.32 16.44
N ALA A 168 2.19 -8.22 15.50
CA ALA A 168 1.44 -9.46 15.30
C ALA A 168 2.18 -10.69 15.80
N GLY A 169 1.53 -11.49 16.64
CA GLY A 169 1.88 -12.89 16.83
C GLY A 169 1.23 -13.72 15.73
N ILE A 170 1.91 -14.75 15.23
CA ILE A 170 1.32 -15.67 14.25
C ILE A 170 0.89 -16.92 15.01
N SER A 171 -0.41 -17.22 14.95
CA SER A 171 -1.00 -18.40 15.56
C SER A 171 -1.44 -19.39 14.50
N ASP A 172 -1.25 -20.67 14.79
CA ASP A 172 -1.67 -21.78 13.95
C ASP A 172 -3.19 -21.78 13.75
N CYS A 173 -3.65 -22.06 12.53
CA CYS A 173 -5.07 -22.34 12.26
C CYS A 173 -5.25 -23.77 11.74
N GLY A 174 -6.10 -24.54 12.42
CA GLY A 174 -6.20 -25.99 12.19
C GLY A 174 -5.00 -26.74 12.76
N GLY A 175 -4.93 -28.05 12.55
CA GLY A 175 -3.90 -28.90 13.17
C GLY A 175 -2.46 -28.73 12.64
N SER A 176 -2.21 -27.78 11.75
CA SER A 176 -0.89 -27.56 11.14
C SER A 176 -0.18 -26.37 11.76
N LYS A 177 1.07 -26.56 12.18
CA LYS A 177 1.90 -25.48 12.73
C LYS A 177 2.41 -24.55 11.63
N PHE A 178 2.44 -23.26 11.93
CA PHE A 178 3.11 -22.25 11.13
C PHE A 178 4.61 -22.53 11.10
N SER A 179 5.21 -22.36 9.92
CA SER A 179 6.66 -22.43 9.72
C SER A 179 7.10 -21.47 8.62
N ILE A 180 8.20 -20.76 8.86
CA ILE A 180 8.82 -19.89 7.85
C ILE A 180 9.40 -20.71 6.68
N ASP A 181 9.84 -21.94 6.96
CA ASP A 181 10.47 -22.80 5.96
C ASP A 181 9.45 -23.47 5.02
N ARG A 182 8.15 -23.37 5.29
CA ARG A 182 7.10 -23.88 4.38
C ARG A 182 6.98 -23.02 3.13
N THR A 183 6.82 -23.68 1.99
CA THR A 183 6.69 -23.05 0.66
C THR A 183 5.25 -22.94 0.19
N ASP A 184 4.35 -23.75 0.74
CA ASP A 184 2.93 -23.72 0.45
C ASP A 184 2.21 -22.66 1.31
N ALA A 185 0.98 -22.32 0.90
CA ALA A 185 0.14 -21.40 1.64
C ALA A 185 -0.22 -21.99 3.01
N GLN A 186 -0.23 -21.14 4.04
CA GLN A 186 -0.52 -21.51 5.42
C GLN A 186 -1.71 -20.71 5.93
N ASP A 187 -2.70 -21.41 6.47
CA ASP A 187 -3.82 -20.79 7.18
C ASP A 187 -3.33 -20.37 8.58
N VAL A 188 -3.45 -19.10 8.92
CA VAL A 188 -2.97 -18.54 10.19
C VAL A 188 -3.95 -17.52 10.76
N TYR A 189 -3.85 -17.28 12.06
CA TYR A 189 -4.38 -16.07 12.69
C TYR A 189 -3.25 -15.10 12.99
N LEU A 190 -3.50 -13.81 12.81
CA LEU A 190 -2.60 -12.75 13.30
C LEU A 190 -3.15 -12.22 14.62
N LYS A 191 -2.42 -12.41 15.72
CA LYS A 191 -2.81 -11.96 17.05
C LYS A 191 -2.18 -10.61 17.38
N SER A 192 -3.01 -9.61 17.62
CA SER A 192 -2.56 -8.28 18.04
C SER A 192 -1.90 -8.35 19.42
N TRP A 193 -0.68 -7.80 19.53
CA TRP A 193 -0.08 -7.56 20.83
C TRP A 193 -0.87 -6.56 21.67
N ARG A 194 -1.52 -5.58 21.02
CA ARG A 194 -2.22 -4.48 21.71
C ARG A 194 -3.52 -4.97 22.34
N SER A 195 -4.43 -5.52 21.53
CA SER A 195 -5.76 -5.96 21.98
C SER A 195 -5.76 -7.39 22.53
N LYS A 196 -4.73 -8.19 22.22
CA LYS A 196 -4.68 -9.64 22.46
C LYS A 196 -5.72 -10.45 21.68
N ASN A 197 -6.47 -9.83 20.78
CA ASN A 197 -7.40 -10.51 19.88
C ASN A 197 -6.69 -10.92 18.58
N PHE A 198 -7.31 -11.82 17.82
CA PHE A 198 -6.93 -12.02 16.43
C PHE A 198 -7.37 -10.83 15.57
N MET A 199 -6.76 -10.66 14.41
CA MET A 199 -7.29 -9.80 13.36
C MET A 199 -8.63 -10.38 12.90
N GLN A 200 -9.59 -9.51 12.63
CA GLN A 200 -10.99 -9.85 12.44
C GLN A 200 -11.54 -9.10 11.22
N THR A 201 -12.55 -9.67 10.58
CA THR A 201 -13.41 -8.97 9.62
C THR A 201 -14.62 -8.40 10.36
N TYR A 202 -14.98 -7.15 10.08
CA TYR A 202 -16.14 -6.48 10.66
C TYR A 202 -16.91 -5.64 9.62
N LYS A 203 -18.21 -5.40 9.88
CA LYS A 203 -19.13 -4.65 9.01
C LYS A 203 -19.06 -5.14 7.55
N ARG A 204 -19.45 -6.40 7.35
CA ARG A 204 -19.66 -6.92 6.00
C ARG A 204 -20.85 -6.17 5.37
N GLU A 205 -20.61 -5.57 4.21
CA GLU A 205 -21.61 -4.92 3.39
C GLU A 205 -21.70 -5.67 2.06
N ASP A 206 -22.89 -6.21 1.76
CA ASP A 206 -23.18 -6.93 0.52
C ASP A 206 -23.99 -6.05 -0.44
N PHE A 207 -23.70 -6.14 -1.74
CA PHE A 207 -24.33 -5.34 -2.80
C PHE A 207 -25.17 -6.21 -3.75
N PRO A 208 -26.18 -5.63 -4.44
CA PRO A 208 -27.08 -6.38 -5.32
C PRO A 208 -26.40 -7.12 -6.49
N ASN A 209 -25.22 -6.67 -6.90
CA ASN A 209 -24.41 -7.30 -7.95
C ASN A 209 -23.54 -8.46 -7.43
N GLY A 210 -23.69 -8.86 -6.16
CA GLY A 210 -22.88 -9.89 -5.50
C GLY A 210 -21.52 -9.41 -5.02
N ALA A 211 -21.17 -8.14 -5.26
CA ALA A 211 -19.97 -7.56 -4.67
C ALA A 211 -20.16 -7.37 -3.16
N TRP A 212 -19.06 -7.36 -2.41
CA TRP A 212 -19.09 -7.12 -0.98
C TRP A 212 -17.74 -6.58 -0.48
N PHE A 213 -17.75 -5.95 0.68
CA PHE A 213 -16.52 -5.66 1.42
C PHE A 213 -16.73 -5.80 2.93
N ALA A 214 -15.63 -5.89 3.67
CA ALA A 214 -15.59 -5.84 5.12
C ALA A 214 -14.31 -5.11 5.56
N TRP A 215 -14.36 -4.43 6.70
CA TRP A 215 -13.21 -3.78 7.31
C TRP A 215 -12.38 -4.79 8.11
N MET A 216 -11.07 -4.57 8.19
CA MET A 216 -10.18 -5.34 9.07
C MET A 216 -9.99 -4.60 10.40
N THR A 217 -10.23 -5.28 11.51
CA THR A 217 -10.15 -4.76 12.89
C THR A 217 -9.43 -5.74 13.79
N ASP A 218 -9.03 -5.33 14.99
CA ASP A 218 -8.55 -6.23 16.05
C ASP A 218 -9.39 -6.14 17.33
N CYS A 219 -10.59 -5.53 17.31
CA CYS A 219 -11.38 -5.28 18.51
C CYS A 219 -12.83 -5.80 18.48
N ASP A 220 -13.52 -5.76 17.32
CA ASP A 220 -14.98 -5.89 17.27
C ASP A 220 -15.53 -6.64 16.04
N GLY A 221 -14.90 -7.72 15.61
CA GLY A 221 -15.30 -8.52 14.45
C GLY A 221 -15.39 -10.02 14.67
N THR A 222 -15.37 -10.75 13.55
CA THR A 222 -15.18 -12.21 13.51
C THR A 222 -13.74 -12.53 13.15
N ASP A 223 -13.09 -13.41 13.90
CA ASP A 223 -11.69 -13.78 13.67
C ASP A 223 -11.43 -14.18 12.22
N ALA A 224 -10.50 -13.47 11.59
CA ALA A 224 -10.11 -13.68 10.20
C ALA A 224 -9.06 -14.78 10.16
N VAL A 225 -9.40 -15.89 9.50
CA VAL A 225 -8.39 -16.85 9.07
C VAL A 225 -7.75 -16.31 7.80
N LEU A 226 -6.43 -16.15 7.86
CA LEU A 226 -5.65 -15.55 6.78
C LEU A 226 -4.87 -16.64 6.05
N LYS A 227 -4.84 -16.55 4.73
CA LYS A 227 -3.97 -17.36 3.88
C LYS A 227 -2.67 -16.60 3.67
N LEU A 228 -1.61 -17.09 4.31
CA LEU A 228 -0.27 -16.51 4.24
C LEU A 228 0.62 -17.37 3.34
N THR A 229 1.18 -16.76 2.28
CA THR A 229 2.12 -17.46 1.38
C THR A 229 3.47 -16.75 1.40
N ILE A 230 4.52 -17.42 1.88
CA ILE A 230 5.86 -16.84 1.98
C ILE A 230 6.51 -16.84 0.59
N ILE A 231 6.88 -15.65 0.12
CA ILE A 231 7.50 -15.42 -1.20
C ILE A 231 8.98 -15.07 -1.12
N GLU A 232 9.45 -14.52 0.01
CA GLU A 232 10.89 -14.34 0.26
C GLU A 232 11.22 -14.69 1.72
N ARG A 233 12.41 -15.24 1.94
CA ARG A 233 13.02 -15.48 3.24
C ARG A 233 14.32 -14.70 3.30
N TYR A 234 14.78 -14.32 4.48
CA TYR A 234 16.01 -13.55 4.61
C TYR A 234 17.04 -14.28 5.47
N ASN A 235 18.31 -14.09 5.14
CA ASN A 235 19.44 -14.48 5.96
C ASN A 235 19.67 -13.43 7.07
N ALA A 236 20.58 -13.74 8.00
CA ALA A 236 20.95 -12.85 9.09
C ALA A 236 21.55 -11.52 8.62
N ASP A 237 22.22 -11.51 7.46
CA ASP A 237 22.75 -10.29 6.85
C ASP A 237 21.67 -9.47 6.10
N GLY A 238 20.44 -10.00 5.97
CA GLY A 238 19.34 -9.39 5.24
C GLY A 238 19.27 -9.77 3.76
N SER A 239 20.20 -10.57 3.24
CA SER A 239 20.13 -11.10 1.87
C SER A 239 18.96 -12.09 1.73
N VAL A 240 18.38 -12.17 0.52
CA VAL A 240 17.30 -13.13 0.25
C VAL A 240 17.86 -14.56 0.24
N ARG A 241 17.21 -15.44 0.98
CA ARG A 241 17.48 -16.88 1.01
C ARG A 241 16.66 -17.57 -0.08
N THR A 242 17.35 -18.02 -1.13
CA THR A 242 16.83 -18.89 -2.18
C THR A 242 16.50 -20.27 -1.66
#